data_AF-A0A925J7X5-F1
#
_entry.id   AF-A0A925J7X5-F1
#
_cell.length_a   1.000
_cell.length_b   1.000
_cell.length_c   1.000
_cell.angle_alpha   90.00
_cell.angle_beta   90.00
_cell.angle_gamma   90.00
#
_symmetry.space_group_name_H-M   'P 1'
#
loop_
_entity.id
_entity.type
_entity.pdbx_description
1 polymer ?
#
loop_
_entity_poly.entity_id
_entity_poly.type
_entity_poly.pdbx_seq_one_letter_code
_entity_poly.pdbx_strand_id
1 'polypeptide(L)'
;MQRFIWLALLPFLIFSCKGKKSMTDDDGTVDIEDFMEFFEERPLPIGIGDTTLRKKDSDSLAIAYKTFTQFVPDSLLTKDFGKTVKPKMYSLGKHSVKKGETYLFVKAVAGTKKLAYVLAFDEEDKYVAGMPLVKPDNDPNTQQTSVMDSRLTLTLNLIRKSNVKASTYRKSAYVFNSAGAFTLILEESNEEASAVQKEVSNPIDTQSKKNKFSGDYLQDKMNLISVRDGKNTNEYEFFIHFEKDKGACKGELKGRAKLTGPTKAVYRQPGDACQIEFTFTDRSATIKELEGCGSHRDIRCFFEGRYMKKAAPKAKTPKKAA
;
A
#
# COMPACT_ATOMS: atom_id res chain seq x y z
N MET A 1 -8.59 -60.08 -66.35
CA MET A 1 -9.16 -59.41 -65.16
C MET A 1 -8.03 -59.19 -64.17
N GLN A 2 -7.84 -57.95 -63.69
CA GLN A 2 -7.12 -57.55 -62.46
C GLN A 2 -5.65 -58.02 -62.30
N ARG A 3 -4.65 -57.22 -61.94
CA ARG A 3 -4.50 -55.88 -61.39
C ARG A 3 -3.01 -55.55 -61.52
N PHE A 4 -2.66 -54.56 -62.33
CA PHE A 4 -1.52 -53.71 -62.04
C PHE A 4 -2.10 -52.30 -62.07
N ILE A 5 -1.89 -51.53 -61.00
CA ILE A 5 -1.64 -50.08 -61.06
C ILE A 5 -1.33 -49.59 -59.63
N TRP A 6 -0.05 -49.24 -59.47
CA TRP A 6 0.47 -48.09 -58.73
C TRP A 6 0.45 -48.09 -57.21
N LEU A 7 1.55 -48.62 -56.66
CA LEU A 7 2.32 -47.93 -55.63
C LEU A 7 2.67 -46.51 -56.11
N ALA A 8 1.95 -45.49 -55.67
CA ALA A 8 2.42 -44.11 -55.54
C ALA A 8 1.27 -43.26 -54.98
N LEU A 9 1.28 -42.97 -53.67
CA LEU A 9 0.83 -41.70 -53.06
C LEU A 9 0.81 -41.83 -51.52
N LEU A 10 1.99 -41.85 -50.91
CA LEU A 10 2.18 -41.40 -49.53
C LEU A 10 3.65 -41.00 -49.42
N PRO A 11 3.95 -39.69 -49.56
CA PRO A 11 4.15 -38.90 -48.35
C PRO A 11 3.79 -37.42 -48.56
N PHE A 12 2.65 -36.96 -48.06
CA PHE A 12 2.35 -35.52 -47.97
C PHE A 12 1.53 -35.20 -46.72
N LEU A 13 2.01 -35.61 -45.56
CA LEU A 13 1.56 -35.09 -44.26
C LEU A 13 2.77 -34.93 -43.34
N ILE A 14 3.76 -34.17 -43.80
CA ILE A 14 4.64 -33.43 -42.89
C ILE A 14 4.19 -31.98 -42.93
N PHE A 15 2.99 -31.72 -42.37
CA PHE A 15 2.77 -30.42 -41.75
C PHE A 15 3.71 -30.38 -40.56
N SER A 16 4.96 -29.98 -40.83
CA SER A 16 5.87 -29.53 -39.79
C SER A 16 5.21 -28.30 -39.20
N CYS A 17 4.49 -28.47 -38.09
CA CYS A 17 4.26 -27.38 -37.16
C CYS A 17 5.65 -26.79 -36.90
N LYS A 18 5.90 -25.57 -37.40
CA LYS A 18 7.07 -24.80 -36.96
C LYS A 18 7.01 -24.79 -35.43
N GLY A 19 7.85 -25.60 -34.80
CA GLY A 19 7.90 -25.67 -33.35
C GLY A 19 8.27 -24.28 -32.85
N LYS A 20 7.51 -23.74 -31.90
CA LYS A 20 7.83 -22.46 -31.26
C LYS A 20 9.28 -22.54 -30.77
N LYS A 21 10.11 -21.59 -31.22
CA LYS A 21 11.52 -21.52 -30.86
C LYS A 21 11.63 -21.34 -29.34
N SER A 22 12.55 -22.06 -28.72
CA SER A 22 12.72 -21.97 -27.27
C SER A 22 13.22 -20.58 -26.88
N MET A 23 12.59 -19.98 -25.86
CA MET A 23 13.00 -18.69 -25.31
C MET A 23 13.97 -18.81 -24.14
N THR A 24 14.40 -20.02 -23.80
CA THR A 24 15.26 -20.30 -22.63
C THR A 24 16.75 -20.33 -22.94
N ASP A 25 17.16 -20.25 -24.21
CA ASP A 25 18.57 -20.23 -24.59
C ASP A 25 19.19 -18.85 -24.30
N ASP A 26 20.18 -18.81 -23.41
CA ASP A 26 20.88 -17.57 -23.05
C ASP A 26 21.90 -17.12 -24.12
N ASP A 27 22.26 -17.98 -25.09
CA ASP A 27 23.38 -17.72 -26.03
C ASP A 27 22.95 -17.36 -27.46
N GLY A 28 21.65 -17.41 -27.78
CA GLY A 28 21.11 -17.03 -29.08
C GLY A 28 20.57 -15.60 -29.15
N THR A 29 20.84 -14.91 -30.25
CA THR A 29 20.02 -13.75 -30.65
C THR A 29 18.66 -14.26 -31.11
N VAL A 30 17.59 -13.70 -30.57
CA VAL A 30 16.20 -14.02 -30.93
C VAL A 30 15.68 -12.89 -31.82
N ASP A 31 14.90 -13.23 -32.84
CA ASP A 31 14.25 -12.24 -33.70
C ASP A 31 12.98 -11.71 -33.00
N ILE A 32 12.60 -10.45 -33.25
CA ILE A 32 11.45 -9.85 -32.57
C ILE A 32 10.16 -10.60 -32.91
N GLU A 33 10.01 -11.10 -34.13
CA GLU A 33 8.85 -11.86 -34.58
C GLU A 33 8.71 -13.17 -33.78
N ASP A 34 9.82 -13.89 -33.58
CA ASP A 34 9.87 -15.10 -32.76
C ASP A 34 9.47 -14.77 -31.31
N PHE A 35 10.01 -13.67 -30.76
CA PHE A 35 9.70 -13.20 -29.41
C PHE A 35 8.20 -12.87 -29.26
N MET A 36 7.61 -12.16 -30.22
CA MET A 36 6.20 -11.79 -30.20
C MET A 36 5.27 -12.99 -30.43
N GLU A 37 5.67 -13.98 -31.24
CA GLU A 37 4.89 -15.21 -31.49
C GLU A 37 4.89 -16.16 -30.28
N PHE A 38 5.90 -16.07 -29.41
CA PHE A 38 5.94 -16.85 -28.17
C PHE A 38 4.79 -16.54 -27.20
N PHE A 39 4.27 -15.31 -27.24
CA PHE A 39 3.14 -14.92 -26.42
C PHE A 39 1.82 -15.33 -27.08
N GLU A 40 1.03 -16.14 -26.36
CA GLU A 40 -0.28 -16.58 -26.84
C GLU A 40 -1.30 -15.44 -26.79
N GLU A 41 -2.04 -15.27 -27.89
CA GLU A 41 -3.08 -14.25 -27.99
C GLU A 41 -4.18 -14.50 -26.96
N ARG A 42 -4.61 -13.44 -26.28
CA ARG A 42 -5.68 -13.50 -25.28
C ARG A 42 -6.77 -12.48 -25.58
N PRO A 43 -8.05 -12.89 -25.55
CA PRO A 43 -9.15 -11.96 -25.68
C PRO A 43 -9.28 -11.11 -24.41
N LEU A 44 -9.72 -9.87 -24.59
CA LEU A 44 -10.13 -9.00 -23.49
C LEU A 44 -11.47 -9.47 -22.89
N PRO A 45 -11.71 -9.29 -21.58
CA PRO A 45 -10.78 -8.69 -20.60
C PRO A 45 -9.68 -9.66 -20.14
N ILE A 46 -8.48 -9.13 -19.88
CA ILE A 46 -7.35 -9.90 -19.37
C ILE A 46 -7.16 -9.62 -17.88
N GLY A 47 -7.54 -10.59 -17.04
CA GLY A 47 -7.33 -10.54 -15.59
C GLY A 47 -6.06 -11.27 -15.14
N ILE A 48 -5.30 -10.66 -14.22
CA ILE A 48 -4.17 -11.27 -13.51
C ILE A 48 -4.33 -11.02 -12.01
N GLY A 49 -4.31 -12.08 -11.22
CA GLY A 49 -4.36 -12.02 -9.75
C GLY A 49 -3.11 -12.59 -9.10
N ASP A 50 -2.89 -12.24 -7.84
CA ASP A 50 -1.84 -12.81 -6.99
C ASP A 50 -1.85 -14.35 -6.92
N THR A 51 -3.03 -14.97 -6.88
CA THR A 51 -3.20 -16.43 -6.90
C THR A 51 -2.61 -17.04 -8.17
N THR A 52 -2.75 -16.36 -9.31
CA THR A 52 -2.19 -16.81 -10.59
C THR A 52 -0.67 -16.77 -10.55
N LEU A 53 -0.09 -15.75 -9.93
CA LEU A 53 1.37 -15.64 -9.78
C LEU A 53 1.94 -16.65 -8.78
N ARG A 54 1.14 -17.14 -7.82
CA ARG A 54 1.58 -18.14 -6.85
C ARG A 54 1.72 -19.54 -7.47
N LYS A 55 0.98 -19.85 -8.54
CA LYS A 55 1.10 -21.13 -9.27
C LYS A 55 2.51 -21.30 -9.87
N LYS A 56 2.95 -22.55 -9.97
CA LYS A 56 4.18 -22.93 -10.68
C LYS A 56 3.89 -22.85 -12.18
N ASP A 57 4.74 -22.17 -12.93
CA ASP A 57 4.63 -22.08 -14.38
C ASP A 57 5.35 -23.26 -15.04
N SER A 58 4.90 -23.62 -16.24
CA SER A 58 5.60 -24.58 -17.09
C SER A 58 6.91 -23.97 -17.60
N ASP A 59 7.95 -24.78 -17.70
CA ASP A 59 9.22 -24.37 -18.32
C ASP A 59 9.03 -23.98 -19.79
N SER A 60 7.98 -24.47 -20.45
CA SER A 60 7.63 -24.08 -21.83
C SER A 60 7.22 -22.61 -21.98
N LEU A 61 6.88 -21.93 -20.88
CA LEU A 61 6.54 -20.50 -20.87
C LEU A 61 7.73 -19.63 -20.47
N ALA A 62 8.86 -20.24 -20.12
CA ALA A 62 10.02 -19.54 -19.61
C ALA A 62 10.74 -18.74 -20.71
N ILE A 63 11.16 -17.54 -20.36
CA ILE A 63 11.96 -16.64 -21.18
C ILE A 63 13.23 -16.36 -20.38
N ALA A 64 14.37 -16.61 -21.00
CA ALA A 64 15.68 -16.32 -20.45
C ALA A 64 15.83 -14.80 -20.24
N TYR A 65 16.57 -14.41 -19.21
CA TYR A 65 16.77 -12.99 -18.88
C TYR A 65 17.39 -12.26 -20.06
N LYS A 66 18.45 -12.83 -20.66
CA LYS A 66 19.16 -12.22 -21.79
C LYS A 66 18.27 -12.06 -23.02
N THR A 67 17.39 -13.02 -23.28
CA THR A 67 16.38 -12.94 -24.37
C THR A 67 15.37 -11.83 -24.12
N PHE A 68 14.82 -11.76 -22.91
CA PHE A 68 13.89 -10.69 -22.54
C PHE A 68 14.51 -9.29 -22.71
N THR A 69 15.76 -9.13 -22.28
CA THR A 69 16.47 -7.85 -22.31
C THR A 69 17.01 -7.43 -23.68
N GLN A 70 16.87 -8.28 -24.71
CA GLN A 70 17.10 -7.86 -26.10
C GLN A 70 16.05 -6.85 -26.56
N PHE A 71 14.83 -6.95 -26.02
CA PHE A 71 13.68 -6.15 -26.47
C PHE A 71 13.14 -5.20 -25.41
N VAL A 72 13.39 -5.48 -24.12
CA VAL A 72 12.85 -4.71 -23.00
C VAL A 72 13.99 -4.17 -22.14
N PRO A 73 14.04 -2.86 -21.82
CA PRO A 73 15.10 -2.29 -21.00
C PRO A 73 15.15 -2.89 -19.59
N ASP A 74 16.34 -3.33 -19.15
CA ASP A 74 16.60 -3.83 -17.79
C ASP A 74 16.17 -2.84 -16.69
N SER A 75 16.15 -1.54 -17.01
CA SER A 75 15.68 -0.49 -16.10
C SER A 75 14.26 -0.73 -15.57
N LEU A 76 13.41 -1.44 -16.31
CA LEU A 76 12.09 -1.85 -15.86
C LEU A 76 12.17 -2.83 -14.68
N LEU A 77 13.05 -3.82 -14.76
CA LEU A 77 13.20 -4.89 -13.77
C LEU A 77 14.00 -4.41 -12.55
N THR A 78 15.05 -3.61 -12.77
CA THR A 78 15.94 -3.15 -11.69
C THR A 78 15.23 -2.30 -10.64
N LYS A 79 14.15 -1.57 -11.00
CA LYS A 79 13.31 -0.81 -10.06
C LYS A 79 12.64 -1.72 -9.02
N ASP A 80 12.26 -2.92 -9.41
CA ASP A 80 11.56 -3.86 -8.54
C ASP A 80 12.49 -4.90 -7.92
N PHE A 81 13.46 -5.44 -8.66
CA PHE A 81 14.31 -6.53 -8.20
C PHE A 81 15.69 -6.09 -7.71
N GLY A 82 16.11 -4.86 -8.02
CA GLY A 82 17.47 -4.37 -7.77
C GLY A 82 18.43 -4.67 -8.92
N LYS A 83 19.60 -4.03 -8.91
CA LYS A 83 20.56 -4.04 -10.04
C LYS A 83 21.24 -5.39 -10.30
N THR A 84 21.35 -6.24 -9.29
CA THR A 84 22.11 -7.50 -9.37
C THR A 84 21.23 -8.73 -9.59
N VAL A 85 19.91 -8.56 -9.54
CA VAL A 85 18.96 -9.68 -9.60
C VAL A 85 18.45 -9.84 -11.02
N LYS A 86 18.64 -11.04 -11.57
CA LYS A 86 18.11 -11.44 -12.87
C LYS A 86 16.91 -12.36 -12.67
N PRO A 87 15.66 -11.85 -12.68
CA PRO A 87 14.48 -12.69 -12.51
C PRO A 87 14.30 -13.63 -13.71
N LYS A 88 13.73 -14.81 -13.44
CA LYS A 88 13.18 -15.67 -14.49
C LYS A 88 11.87 -15.08 -14.99
N MET A 89 11.68 -15.07 -16.30
CA MET A 89 10.51 -14.49 -16.93
C MET A 89 9.61 -15.60 -17.48
N TYR A 90 8.29 -15.40 -17.41
CA TYR A 90 7.30 -16.33 -17.94
C TYR A 90 6.20 -15.58 -18.70
N SER A 91 5.85 -16.07 -19.89
CA SER A 91 4.75 -15.52 -20.68
C SER A 91 3.40 -15.73 -19.99
N LEU A 92 2.58 -14.68 -19.93
CA LEU A 92 1.17 -14.72 -19.49
C LEU A 92 0.19 -14.45 -20.65
N GLY A 93 0.71 -14.37 -21.88
CA GLY A 93 -0.01 -14.06 -23.11
C GLY A 93 0.14 -12.62 -23.59
N LYS A 94 -0.48 -12.30 -24.72
CA LYS A 94 -0.52 -10.97 -25.32
C LYS A 94 -1.91 -10.55 -25.76
N HIS A 95 -2.08 -9.27 -26.05
CA HIS A 95 -3.22 -8.73 -26.77
C HIS A 95 -2.75 -7.73 -27.82
N SER A 96 -3.12 -7.95 -29.08
CA SER A 96 -2.75 -7.05 -30.18
C SER A 96 -3.94 -6.21 -30.65
N VAL A 97 -3.74 -4.89 -30.71
CA VAL A 97 -4.70 -3.97 -31.31
C VAL A 97 -4.48 -3.93 -32.82
N LYS A 98 -5.57 -4.03 -33.59
CA LYS A 98 -5.48 -3.99 -35.05
C LYS A 98 -4.96 -2.63 -35.51
N LYS A 99 -3.79 -2.60 -36.16
CA LYS A 99 -3.09 -1.36 -36.56
C LYS A 99 -2.90 -0.44 -35.36
N GLY A 100 -2.32 -0.99 -34.30
CA GLY A 100 -2.03 -0.28 -33.06
C GLY A 100 -1.02 -1.07 -32.26
N GLU A 101 -0.95 -0.77 -30.97
CA GLU A 101 0.00 -1.37 -30.05
C GLU A 101 -0.30 -2.85 -29.72
N THR A 102 0.75 -3.56 -29.31
CA THR A 102 0.65 -4.89 -28.71
C THR A 102 1.02 -4.86 -27.23
N TYR A 103 0.19 -5.47 -26.40
CA TYR A 103 0.40 -5.60 -24.97
C TYR A 103 0.89 -7.01 -24.62
N LEU A 104 2.10 -7.13 -24.09
CA LEU A 104 2.61 -8.40 -23.55
C LEU A 104 2.44 -8.44 -22.03
N PHE A 105 1.93 -9.56 -21.52
CA PHE A 105 1.81 -9.82 -20.10
C PHE A 105 2.89 -10.80 -19.67
N VAL A 106 3.68 -10.42 -18.66
CA VAL A 106 4.86 -11.18 -18.25
C VAL A 106 4.91 -11.35 -16.75
N LYS A 107 5.22 -12.55 -16.29
CA LYS A 107 5.54 -12.83 -14.89
C LYS A 107 7.05 -12.84 -14.69
N ALA A 108 7.53 -12.11 -13.70
CA ALA A 108 8.92 -12.12 -13.27
C ALA A 108 9.05 -12.79 -11.90
N VAL A 109 10.04 -13.67 -11.73
CA VAL A 109 10.26 -14.44 -10.50
C VAL A 109 11.73 -14.40 -10.09
N ALA A 110 12.01 -13.97 -8.85
CA ALA A 110 13.32 -14.09 -8.22
C ALA A 110 13.16 -14.52 -6.75
N GLY A 111 13.56 -15.75 -6.43
CA GLY A 111 13.32 -16.34 -5.11
C GLY A 111 11.83 -16.35 -4.76
N THR A 112 11.45 -15.72 -3.66
CA THR A 112 10.05 -15.59 -3.23
C THR A 112 9.33 -14.41 -3.86
N LYS A 113 10.06 -13.48 -4.50
CA LYS A 113 9.48 -12.28 -5.10
C LYS A 113 8.94 -12.58 -6.49
N LYS A 114 7.66 -12.27 -6.70
CA LYS A 114 6.95 -12.49 -7.96
C LYS A 114 6.23 -11.21 -8.36
N LEU A 115 6.26 -10.86 -9.64
CA LEU A 115 5.58 -9.68 -10.17
C LEU A 115 4.94 -10.02 -11.52
N ALA A 116 3.80 -9.40 -11.82
CA ALA A 116 3.29 -9.33 -13.18
C ALA A 116 3.58 -7.95 -13.76
N TYR A 117 3.91 -7.90 -15.04
CA TYR A 117 4.08 -6.68 -15.83
C TYR A 117 3.15 -6.71 -17.03
N VAL A 118 2.77 -5.52 -17.48
CA VAL A 118 2.35 -5.26 -18.86
C VAL A 118 3.46 -4.49 -19.56
N LEU A 119 3.70 -4.84 -20.81
CA LEU A 119 4.65 -4.19 -21.71
C LEU A 119 3.86 -3.76 -22.95
N ALA A 120 4.03 -2.52 -23.39
CA ALA A 120 3.44 -1.99 -24.61
C ALA A 120 4.52 -1.90 -25.69
N PHE A 121 4.21 -2.45 -26.85
CA PHE A 121 5.00 -2.39 -28.07
C PHE A 121 4.20 -1.62 -29.13
N ASP A 122 4.86 -0.78 -29.92
CA ASP A 122 4.21 -0.04 -31.00
C ASP A 122 3.85 -0.96 -32.19
N GLU A 123 3.32 -0.37 -33.26
CA GLU A 123 2.96 -1.07 -34.51
C GLU A 123 4.16 -1.71 -35.23
N GLU A 124 5.38 -1.35 -34.83
CA GLU A 124 6.65 -1.82 -35.39
C GLU A 124 7.35 -2.82 -34.45
N ASP A 125 6.62 -3.34 -33.47
CA ASP A 125 7.09 -4.26 -32.43
C ASP A 125 8.29 -3.71 -31.63
N LYS A 126 8.38 -2.40 -31.46
CA LYS A 126 9.38 -1.76 -30.58
C LYS A 126 8.78 -1.51 -29.21
N TYR A 127 9.54 -1.84 -28.17
CA TYR A 127 9.15 -1.54 -26.80
C TYR A 127 8.98 -0.03 -26.58
N VAL A 128 7.83 0.36 -26.03
CA VAL A 128 7.51 1.76 -25.73
C VAL A 128 7.43 1.99 -24.23
N ALA A 129 6.66 1.16 -23.51
CA ALA A 129 6.43 1.34 -22.08
C ALA A 129 6.20 0.02 -21.35
N GLY A 130 6.39 0.05 -20.03
CA GLY A 130 6.10 -1.08 -19.18
C GLY A 130 5.77 -0.63 -17.77
N MET A 131 4.81 -1.30 -17.15
CA MET A 131 4.48 -1.07 -15.75
C MET A 131 4.13 -2.38 -15.03
N PRO A 132 4.40 -2.47 -13.73
CA PRO A 132 3.94 -3.59 -12.93
C PRO A 132 2.43 -3.56 -12.76
N LEU A 133 1.79 -4.73 -12.85
CA LEU A 133 0.36 -4.93 -12.69
C LEU A 133 -0.02 -5.48 -11.31
N VAL A 134 0.74 -6.48 -10.83
CA VAL A 134 0.48 -7.15 -9.55
C VAL A 134 1.82 -7.42 -8.88
N LYS A 135 1.93 -7.04 -7.61
CA LYS A 135 3.13 -7.24 -6.79
C LYS A 135 2.73 -7.94 -5.48
N PRO A 136 2.45 -9.26 -5.51
CA PRO A 136 2.01 -9.97 -4.32
C PRO A 136 3.01 -9.77 -3.19
N ASP A 137 2.48 -9.45 -2.01
CA ASP A 137 3.24 -9.49 -0.78
C ASP A 137 3.04 -10.86 -0.11
N ASN A 138 3.72 -11.04 1.03
CA ASN A 138 3.61 -12.26 1.82
C ASN A 138 2.45 -12.21 2.83
N ASP A 139 1.63 -11.15 2.84
CA ASP A 139 0.50 -11.03 3.75
C ASP A 139 -0.71 -11.80 3.18
N PRO A 140 -1.22 -12.85 3.86
CA PRO A 140 -2.39 -13.58 3.40
C PRO A 140 -3.67 -12.74 3.39
N ASN A 141 -3.68 -11.57 4.04
CA ASN A 141 -4.81 -10.65 4.07
C ASN A 141 -4.77 -9.60 2.94
N THR A 142 -3.66 -9.54 2.20
CA THR A 142 -3.57 -8.71 1.00
C THR A 142 -4.05 -9.51 -0.21
N GLN A 143 -4.95 -8.92 -0.97
CA GLN A 143 -5.37 -9.40 -2.27
C GLN A 143 -5.03 -8.35 -3.33
N GLN A 144 -4.34 -8.77 -4.38
CA GLN A 144 -4.03 -7.89 -5.52
C GLN A 144 -4.51 -8.49 -6.83
N THR A 145 -5.17 -7.67 -7.63
CA THR A 145 -5.65 -8.05 -8.96
C THR A 145 -5.43 -6.91 -9.94
N SER A 146 -5.31 -7.26 -11.22
CA SER A 146 -5.28 -6.33 -12.33
C SER A 146 -6.18 -6.84 -13.45
N VAL A 147 -6.83 -5.93 -14.17
CA VAL A 147 -7.66 -6.25 -15.32
C VAL A 147 -7.41 -5.23 -16.41
N MET A 148 -7.09 -5.69 -17.63
CA MET A 148 -7.25 -4.89 -18.84
C MET A 148 -8.65 -5.15 -19.40
N ASP A 149 -9.48 -4.11 -19.47
CA ASP A 149 -10.85 -4.23 -19.99
C ASP A 149 -10.91 -4.08 -21.53
N SER A 150 -12.11 -4.21 -22.11
CA SER A 150 -12.33 -4.09 -23.55
C SER A 150 -12.07 -2.69 -24.12
N ARG A 151 -11.86 -1.69 -23.27
CA ARG A 151 -11.47 -0.31 -23.63
C ARG A 151 -9.98 -0.07 -23.41
N LEU A 152 -9.21 -1.14 -23.21
CA LEU A 152 -7.77 -1.11 -22.94
C LEU A 152 -7.41 -0.34 -21.66
N THR A 153 -8.39 -0.15 -20.75
CA THR A 153 -8.14 0.45 -19.44
C THR A 153 -7.60 -0.61 -18.50
N LEU A 154 -6.44 -0.33 -17.91
CA LEU A 154 -5.79 -1.18 -16.92
C LEU A 154 -6.20 -0.76 -15.52
N THR A 155 -7.02 -1.57 -14.86
CA THR A 155 -7.41 -1.35 -13.47
C THR A 155 -6.61 -2.26 -12.55
N LEU A 156 -5.88 -1.68 -11.59
CA LEU A 156 -5.19 -2.38 -10.52
C LEU A 156 -6.00 -2.21 -9.24
N ASN A 157 -6.34 -3.32 -8.57
CA ASN A 157 -7.01 -3.33 -7.28
C ASN A 157 -6.11 -3.97 -6.23
N LEU A 158 -5.96 -3.28 -5.11
CA LEU A 158 -5.33 -3.75 -3.90
C LEU A 158 -6.37 -3.71 -2.78
N ILE A 159 -6.61 -4.84 -2.14
CA ILE A 159 -7.50 -4.94 -0.97
C ILE A 159 -6.65 -5.50 0.16
N ARG A 160 -6.66 -4.85 1.33
CA ARG A 160 -6.10 -5.43 2.56
C ARG A 160 -7.21 -5.64 3.57
N LYS A 161 -7.47 -6.91 3.87
CA LYS A 161 -8.44 -7.31 4.87
C LYS A 161 -7.89 -7.04 6.26
N SER A 162 -8.74 -6.58 7.17
CA SER A 162 -8.41 -6.46 8.58
C SER A 162 -9.47 -7.18 9.40
N ASN A 163 -9.04 -7.93 10.41
CA ASN A 163 -9.94 -8.59 11.36
C ASN A 163 -10.42 -7.63 12.47
N VAL A 164 -9.84 -6.43 12.55
CA VAL A 164 -10.04 -5.48 13.66
C VAL A 164 -10.52 -4.12 13.17
N LYS A 165 -10.15 -3.73 11.93
CA LYS A 165 -10.52 -2.46 11.30
C LYS A 165 -11.33 -2.71 10.03
N ALA A 166 -11.89 -1.65 9.46
CA ALA A 166 -12.42 -1.72 8.10
C ALA A 166 -11.31 -2.14 7.13
N SER A 167 -11.63 -3.03 6.19
CA SER A 167 -10.73 -3.39 5.11
C SER A 167 -10.35 -2.16 4.30
N THR A 168 -9.09 -2.07 3.91
CA THR A 168 -8.62 -1.02 3.01
C THR A 168 -8.67 -1.49 1.57
N TYR A 169 -8.93 -0.58 0.66
CA TYR A 169 -8.85 -0.77 -0.77
C TYR A 169 -8.17 0.42 -1.41
N ARG A 170 -7.43 0.13 -2.49
CA ARG A 170 -6.93 1.09 -3.45
C ARG A 170 -7.18 0.54 -4.85
N LYS A 171 -7.75 1.37 -5.70
CA LYS A 171 -8.04 1.09 -7.10
C LYS A 171 -7.41 2.19 -7.93
N SER A 172 -6.50 1.82 -8.81
CA SER A 172 -5.83 2.75 -9.73
C SER A 172 -6.10 2.31 -11.16
N ALA A 173 -6.58 3.22 -12.01
CA ALA A 173 -6.86 2.94 -13.41
C ALA A 173 -5.89 3.71 -14.32
N TYR A 174 -5.32 3.01 -15.29
CA TYR A 174 -4.33 3.52 -16.23
C TYR A 174 -4.78 3.31 -17.67
N VAL A 175 -4.38 4.22 -18.55
CA VAL A 175 -4.49 4.07 -20.01
C VAL A 175 -3.13 4.27 -20.64
N PHE A 176 -2.83 3.52 -21.70
CA PHE A 176 -1.68 3.80 -22.54
C PHE A 176 -2.03 4.98 -23.46
N ASN A 177 -1.18 6.00 -23.48
CA ASN A 177 -1.42 7.24 -24.24
C ASN A 177 -0.54 7.34 -25.48
N SER A 178 -0.84 8.31 -26.34
CA SER A 178 -0.10 8.58 -27.57
C SER A 178 1.34 9.09 -27.33
N ALA A 179 1.69 9.48 -26.11
CA ALA A 179 3.05 9.84 -25.73
C ALA A 179 3.90 8.61 -25.36
N GLY A 180 3.36 7.40 -25.48
CA GLY A 180 4.07 6.17 -25.16
C GLY A 180 4.19 5.92 -23.67
N ALA A 181 3.19 6.29 -22.87
CA ALA A 181 3.21 6.11 -21.42
C ALA A 181 1.87 5.60 -20.86
N PHE A 182 1.95 4.74 -19.85
CA PHE A 182 0.80 4.42 -19.01
C PHE A 182 0.50 5.59 -18.07
N THR A 183 -0.65 6.23 -18.25
CA THR A 183 -1.09 7.40 -17.48
C THR A 183 -2.18 7.02 -16.51
N LEU A 184 -2.00 7.38 -15.24
CA LEU A 184 -3.05 7.26 -14.23
C LEU A 184 -4.20 8.21 -14.55
N ILE A 185 -5.41 7.68 -14.73
CA ILE A 185 -6.62 8.45 -15.03
C ILE A 185 -7.63 8.48 -13.89
N LEU A 186 -7.51 7.54 -12.95
CA LEU A 186 -8.37 7.46 -11.77
C LEU A 186 -7.62 6.79 -10.63
N GLU A 187 -7.73 7.35 -9.44
CA GLU A 187 -7.34 6.67 -8.20
C GLU A 187 -8.46 6.82 -7.18
N GLU A 188 -8.95 5.69 -6.68
CA GLU A 188 -9.95 5.59 -5.61
C GLU A 188 -9.34 4.80 -4.46
N SER A 189 -9.33 5.36 -3.26
CA SER A 189 -8.73 4.69 -2.10
C SER A 189 -9.45 5.07 -0.82
N ASN A 190 -9.59 4.12 0.10
CA ASN A 190 -9.90 4.40 1.49
C ASN A 190 -8.66 4.17 2.40
N GLU A 191 -7.48 3.96 1.81
CA GLU A 191 -6.22 3.87 2.56
C GLU A 191 -5.97 5.16 3.34
N GLU A 192 -6.34 6.33 2.81
CA GLU A 192 -6.23 7.61 3.51
C GLU A 192 -7.15 7.70 4.73
N ALA A 193 -8.33 7.09 4.68
CA ALA A 193 -9.21 6.96 5.86
C ALA A 193 -8.63 6.01 6.94
N SER A 194 -7.57 5.25 6.63
CA SER A 194 -6.88 4.35 7.55
C SER A 194 -5.46 4.82 7.94
N ALA A 195 -4.82 5.63 7.10
CA ALA A 195 -3.49 6.23 7.30
C ALA A 195 -3.57 7.59 8.02
N VAL A 196 -4.71 8.29 7.92
CA VAL A 196 -5.02 9.43 8.77
C VAL A 196 -5.57 8.92 10.11
N GLN A 197 -4.70 8.28 10.89
CA GLN A 197 -4.74 8.59 12.31
C GLN A 197 -4.26 10.03 12.38
N LYS A 198 -5.19 11.00 12.44
CA LYS A 198 -4.87 12.35 12.89
C LYS A 198 -4.21 12.14 14.25
N GLU A 199 -2.89 12.13 14.32
CA GLU A 199 -2.25 12.38 15.61
C GLU A 199 -2.82 13.72 16.04
N VAL A 200 -3.57 13.70 17.13
CA VAL A 200 -4.23 14.88 17.67
C VAL A 200 -3.17 15.96 17.80
N SER A 201 -3.36 17.08 17.09
CA SER A 201 -2.41 18.18 17.12
C SER A 201 -2.46 18.82 18.49
N ASN A 202 -1.43 18.58 19.30
CA ASN A 202 -1.33 19.09 20.66
C ASN A 202 -0.76 20.53 20.66
N PRO A 203 -1.57 21.57 20.93
CA PRO A 203 -1.15 22.97 20.81
C PRO A 203 -0.15 23.41 21.88
N ILE A 204 0.12 22.57 22.89
CA ILE A 204 1.06 22.87 23.99
C ILE A 204 2.26 21.92 24.00
N ASP A 205 2.51 21.18 22.92
CA ASP A 205 3.54 20.13 22.96
C ASP A 205 4.96 20.66 23.17
N THR A 206 5.24 21.86 22.68
CA THR A 206 6.54 22.53 22.78
C THR A 206 6.83 23.15 24.14
N GLN A 207 5.84 23.20 25.04
CA GLN A 207 5.99 23.82 26.36
C GLN A 207 6.75 22.92 27.35
N SER A 208 7.21 23.52 28.46
CA SER A 208 8.06 22.85 29.44
C SER A 208 7.33 21.72 30.19
N LYS A 209 8.09 20.66 30.52
CA LYS A 209 7.60 19.44 31.20
C LYS A 209 8.45 19.10 32.44
N LYS A 210 8.88 20.09 33.23
CA LYS A 210 9.82 19.92 34.35
C LYS A 210 9.12 19.62 35.68
N ASN A 211 7.89 20.09 35.87
CA ASN A 211 7.15 19.85 37.11
C ASN A 211 6.70 18.38 37.23
N LYS A 212 6.45 17.94 38.46
CA LYS A 212 6.16 16.53 38.81
C LYS A 212 5.07 15.90 37.93
N PHE A 213 3.96 16.61 37.71
CA PHE A 213 2.81 16.11 36.96
C PHE A 213 2.80 16.51 35.49
N SER A 214 3.84 17.18 35.01
CA SER A 214 3.94 17.52 33.59
C SER A 214 4.29 16.28 32.77
N GLY A 215 3.73 16.21 31.57
CA GLY A 215 3.85 15.07 30.68
C GLY A 215 2.64 14.89 29.77
N ASP A 216 2.73 13.89 28.90
CA ASP A 216 1.62 13.46 28.06
C ASP A 216 1.04 12.19 28.65
N TYR A 217 -0.27 12.17 28.84
CA TYR A 217 -1.04 11.07 29.38
C TYR A 217 -1.96 10.56 28.29
N LEU A 218 -1.84 9.27 27.95
CA LEU A 218 -2.54 8.66 26.82
C LEU A 218 -3.42 7.52 27.33
N GLN A 219 -4.63 7.44 26.79
CA GLN A 219 -5.42 6.22 26.81
C GLN A 219 -5.21 5.45 25.50
N ASP A 220 -5.21 6.19 24.38
CA ASP A 220 -4.83 5.73 23.05
C ASP A 220 -4.34 6.94 22.21
N LYS A 221 -4.28 6.81 20.88
CA LYS A 221 -3.78 7.86 19.99
C LYS A 221 -4.75 9.04 19.76
N MET A 222 -6.04 8.83 19.99
CA MET A 222 -7.11 9.83 19.83
C MET A 222 -7.64 10.32 21.18
N ASN A 223 -7.05 9.87 22.28
CA ASN A 223 -7.49 10.18 23.63
C ASN A 223 -6.27 10.52 24.48
N LEU A 224 -6.02 11.82 24.64
CA LEU A 224 -4.85 12.35 25.34
C LEU A 224 -5.16 13.49 26.30
N ILE A 225 -4.32 13.61 27.32
CA ILE A 225 -4.20 14.78 28.18
C ILE A 225 -2.73 15.18 28.16
N SER A 226 -2.46 16.37 27.66
CA SER A 226 -1.16 17.00 27.78
C SER A 226 -1.16 17.95 28.95
N VAL A 227 -0.18 17.81 29.84
CA VAL A 227 0.02 18.66 31.01
C VAL A 227 1.41 19.28 30.92
N ARG A 228 1.48 20.58 31.12
CA ARG A 228 2.68 21.40 30.99
C ARG A 228 2.84 22.29 32.22
N ASP A 229 4.06 22.76 32.40
CA ASP A 229 4.38 23.67 33.50
C ASP A 229 3.61 24.98 33.33
N GLY A 230 2.87 25.41 34.36
CA GLY A 230 2.24 26.71 34.38
C GLY A 230 3.16 27.80 34.92
N LYS A 231 2.57 28.91 35.38
CA LYS A 231 3.30 30.07 35.90
C LYS A 231 4.18 29.73 37.12
N ASN A 232 3.80 28.75 37.91
CA ASN A 232 4.53 28.27 39.08
C ASN A 232 4.25 26.77 39.30
N THR A 233 4.85 26.18 40.33
CA THR A 233 4.73 24.74 40.63
C THR A 233 3.32 24.29 41.04
N ASN A 234 2.43 25.22 41.38
CA ASN A 234 1.04 24.95 41.79
C ASN A 234 0.04 25.15 40.63
N GLU A 235 0.50 25.53 39.44
CA GLU A 235 -0.36 25.77 38.29
C GLU A 235 0.16 24.97 37.10
N TYR A 236 -0.76 24.35 36.35
CA TYR A 236 -0.45 23.54 35.18
C TYR A 236 -1.29 24.01 34.00
N GLU A 237 -0.66 24.18 32.84
CA GLU A 237 -1.39 24.31 31.58
C GLU A 237 -1.75 22.91 31.07
N PHE A 238 -2.96 22.75 30.55
CA PHE A 238 -3.39 21.46 30.01
C PHE A 238 -4.12 21.60 28.69
N PHE A 239 -4.10 20.50 27.95
CA PHE A 239 -4.93 20.26 26.77
C PHE A 239 -5.49 18.84 26.85
N ILE A 240 -6.81 18.71 26.75
CA ILE A 240 -7.53 17.44 26.69
C ILE A 240 -8.09 17.30 25.29
N HIS A 241 -7.92 16.13 24.70
CA HIS A 241 -8.64 15.70 23.51
C HIS A 241 -9.14 14.28 23.73
N PHE A 242 -10.40 14.03 23.39
CA PHE A 242 -10.92 12.68 23.36
C PHE A 242 -11.83 12.47 22.15
N GLU A 243 -11.79 11.25 21.62
CA GLU A 243 -12.74 10.72 20.65
C GLU A 243 -13.20 9.34 21.12
N LYS A 244 -14.50 9.23 21.41
CA LYS A 244 -15.20 8.00 21.76
C LYS A 244 -16.20 7.65 20.65
N ASP A 245 -16.72 6.43 20.66
CA ASP A 245 -17.77 5.96 19.75
C ASP A 245 -17.47 6.20 18.25
N LYS A 246 -16.23 5.89 17.83
CA LYS A 246 -15.76 6.07 16.44
C LYS A 246 -15.90 7.52 15.92
N GLY A 247 -15.68 8.50 16.80
CA GLY A 247 -15.71 9.92 16.45
C GLY A 247 -17.09 10.58 16.55
N ALA A 248 -18.13 9.82 16.94
CA ALA A 248 -19.45 10.37 17.23
C ALA A 248 -19.50 11.17 18.54
N CYS A 249 -18.45 11.07 19.36
CA CYS A 249 -18.36 11.67 20.67
C CYS A 249 -16.97 12.29 20.84
N LYS A 250 -16.88 13.61 20.65
CA LYS A 250 -15.61 14.36 20.73
C LYS A 250 -15.66 15.49 21.76
N GLY A 251 -14.49 15.79 22.31
CA GLY A 251 -14.34 16.93 23.21
C GLY A 251 -12.89 17.40 23.25
N GLU A 252 -12.73 18.71 23.29
CA GLU A 252 -11.46 19.40 23.38
C GLU A 252 -11.55 20.49 24.45
N LEU A 253 -10.58 20.52 25.36
CA LEU A 253 -10.50 21.57 26.37
C LEU A 253 -9.06 21.95 26.64
N LYS A 254 -8.76 23.24 26.52
CA LYS A 254 -7.47 23.82 26.90
C LYS A 254 -7.68 24.81 28.04
N GLY A 255 -6.83 24.75 29.07
CA GLY A 255 -6.97 25.64 30.20
C GLY A 255 -5.80 25.59 31.17
N ARG A 256 -6.00 26.20 32.34
CA ARG A 256 -5.03 26.17 33.45
C ARG A 256 -5.68 25.60 34.70
N ALA A 257 -5.11 24.52 35.22
CA ALA A 257 -5.56 23.90 36.46
C ALA A 257 -4.66 24.32 37.62
N LYS A 258 -5.24 24.60 38.78
CA LYS A 258 -4.52 24.93 40.01
C LYS A 258 -4.54 23.75 40.97
N LEU A 259 -3.39 23.43 41.58
CA LEU A 259 -3.33 22.42 42.64
C LEU A 259 -4.15 22.87 43.85
N THR A 260 -5.06 22.01 44.27
CA THR A 260 -5.86 22.16 45.50
C THR A 260 -5.43 21.18 46.59
N GLY A 261 -4.53 20.25 46.24
CA GLY A 261 -3.91 19.30 47.15
C GLY A 261 -2.63 18.70 46.53
N PRO A 262 -2.01 17.70 47.18
CA PRO A 262 -0.72 17.15 46.75
C PRO A 262 -0.77 16.44 45.38
N THR A 263 -1.95 15.95 44.99
CA THR A 263 -2.18 15.21 43.74
C THR A 263 -3.42 15.68 42.98
N LYS A 264 -4.12 16.69 43.49
CA LYS A 264 -5.37 17.18 42.92
C LYS A 264 -5.20 18.56 42.32
N ALA A 265 -5.64 18.74 41.07
CA ALA A 265 -5.73 20.03 40.42
C ALA A 265 -7.16 20.28 39.93
N VAL A 266 -7.62 21.53 39.97
CA VAL A 266 -8.94 21.91 39.49
C VAL A 266 -8.81 23.00 38.44
N TYR A 267 -9.48 22.80 37.30
CA TYR A 267 -9.73 23.83 36.31
C TYR A 267 -11.08 24.50 36.62
N ARG A 268 -11.04 25.84 36.67
CA ARG A 268 -12.24 26.69 36.73
C ARG A 268 -11.90 28.03 36.10
N GLN A 269 -12.72 28.46 35.15
CA GLN A 269 -12.55 29.75 34.48
C GLN A 269 -13.74 30.66 34.78
N PRO A 270 -13.53 31.92 35.22
CA PRO A 270 -14.63 32.87 35.40
C PRO A 270 -15.42 33.04 34.10
N GLY A 271 -16.75 32.91 34.18
CA GLY A 271 -17.66 33.00 33.03
C GLY A 271 -17.87 31.70 32.26
N ASP A 272 -17.18 30.61 32.63
CA ASP A 272 -17.41 29.26 32.10
C ASP A 272 -17.95 28.37 33.22
N ALA A 273 -19.03 27.64 32.96
CA ALA A 273 -19.62 26.69 33.90
C ALA A 273 -18.80 25.39 34.00
N CYS A 274 -17.88 25.16 33.07
CA CYS A 274 -17.04 23.97 33.04
C CYS A 274 -16.06 23.91 34.21
N GLN A 275 -16.15 22.85 35.01
CA GLN A 275 -15.17 22.52 36.05
C GLN A 275 -14.65 21.08 35.88
N ILE A 276 -13.33 20.94 35.80
CA ILE A 276 -12.64 19.64 35.69
C ILE A 276 -11.71 19.44 36.89
N GLU A 277 -11.85 18.30 37.57
CA GLU A 277 -10.88 17.82 38.56
C GLU A 277 -9.90 16.84 37.89
N PHE A 278 -8.61 17.07 38.10
CA PHE A 278 -7.54 16.14 37.79
C PHE A 278 -7.06 15.48 39.08
N THR A 279 -6.98 14.16 39.08
CA THR A 279 -6.29 13.38 40.11
C THR A 279 -5.06 12.71 39.50
N PHE A 280 -3.89 13.14 39.94
CA PHE A 280 -2.60 12.65 39.45
C PHE A 280 -2.02 11.53 40.30
N THR A 281 -1.36 10.59 39.64
CA THR A 281 -0.37 9.70 40.22
C THR A 281 0.94 9.86 39.45
N ASP A 282 2.01 9.22 39.90
CA ASP A 282 3.28 9.23 39.16
C ASP A 282 3.16 8.61 37.75
N ARG A 283 2.12 7.80 37.51
CA ARG A 283 1.93 7.06 36.25
C ARG A 283 0.65 7.39 35.50
N SER A 284 -0.24 8.22 36.05
CA SER A 284 -1.54 8.48 35.42
C SER A 284 -2.13 9.82 35.79
N ALA A 285 -3.01 10.32 34.93
CA ALA A 285 -3.93 11.42 35.22
C ALA A 285 -5.36 10.88 35.07
N THR A 286 -6.19 11.09 36.07
CA THR A 286 -7.63 10.78 36.01
C THR A 286 -8.39 12.09 35.95
N ILE A 287 -9.31 12.23 35.01
CA ILE A 287 -10.17 13.40 34.88
C ILE A 287 -11.58 13.06 35.31
N LYS A 288 -12.21 14.03 35.96
CA LYS A 288 -13.63 14.00 36.30
C LYS A 288 -14.24 15.37 36.03
N GLU A 289 -15.37 15.37 35.33
CA GLU A 289 -16.20 16.55 35.17
C GLU A 289 -17.00 16.78 36.45
N LEU A 290 -16.81 17.95 37.07
CA LEU A 290 -17.55 18.33 38.28
C LEU A 290 -18.83 19.10 37.92
N GLU A 291 -18.73 20.02 36.95
CA GLU A 291 -19.86 20.83 36.50
C GLU A 291 -19.75 21.15 35.00
N GLY A 292 -20.88 21.05 34.29
CA GLY A 292 -21.23 21.93 33.17
C GLY A 292 -20.30 22.06 31.95
N CYS A 293 -19.51 21.05 31.56
CA CYS A 293 -18.57 21.21 30.43
C CYS A 293 -19.19 20.99 29.04
N GLY A 294 -20.52 20.98 28.91
CA GLY A 294 -21.25 20.68 27.67
C GLY A 294 -20.87 21.56 26.46
N SER A 295 -20.25 22.72 26.65
CA SER A 295 -19.77 23.59 25.56
C SER A 295 -18.50 23.09 24.86
N HIS A 296 -17.76 22.16 25.46
CA HIS A 296 -16.40 21.78 25.04
C HIS A 296 -16.31 20.37 24.39
N ARG A 297 -17.37 19.90 23.72
CA ARG A 297 -18.33 18.96 24.33
C ARG A 297 -19.49 18.49 23.45
N ASP A 298 -19.52 17.27 22.92
CA ASP A 298 -20.82 16.68 22.51
C ASP A 298 -21.71 16.35 23.73
N ILE A 299 -23.03 16.52 23.59
CA ILE A 299 -24.03 16.45 24.69
C ILE A 299 -23.98 15.11 25.46
N ARG A 300 -23.64 14.02 24.79
CA ARG A 300 -23.65 12.65 25.36
C ARG A 300 -22.33 12.22 26.01
N CYS A 301 -21.33 13.10 26.10
CA CYS A 301 -19.93 12.69 26.24
C CYS A 301 -19.21 13.25 27.46
N PHE A 302 -19.05 12.60 28.61
CA PHE A 302 -18.38 13.27 29.74
C PHE A 302 -16.84 13.28 29.66
N PHE A 303 -16.20 14.34 30.20
CA PHE A 303 -14.75 14.41 30.44
C PHE A 303 -14.35 13.50 31.61
N GLU A 304 -14.43 12.19 31.39
CA GLU A 304 -14.09 11.17 32.35
C GLU A 304 -13.17 10.11 31.73
N GLY A 305 -12.17 9.71 32.49
CA GLY A 305 -11.23 8.67 32.09
C GLY A 305 -9.94 8.68 32.89
N ARG A 306 -9.17 7.60 32.74
CA ARG A 306 -7.83 7.43 33.31
C ARG A 306 -6.82 7.26 32.19
N TYR A 307 -5.84 8.16 32.17
CA TYR A 307 -4.84 8.27 31.12
C TYR A 307 -3.46 7.93 31.68
N MET A 308 -2.71 7.08 30.99
CA MET A 308 -1.41 6.59 31.44
C MET A 308 -0.29 7.51 30.94
N LYS A 309 0.66 7.85 31.82
CA LYS A 309 1.78 8.72 31.48
C LYS A 309 2.65 8.05 30.42
N LYS A 310 2.86 8.73 29.29
CA LYS A 310 3.75 8.29 28.21
C LYS A 310 5.17 8.22 28.73
N ALA A 311 5.84 7.10 28.52
CA ALA A 311 7.24 6.93 28.90
C ALA A 311 8.13 7.92 28.11
N ALA A 312 9.12 8.50 28.79
CA ALA A 312 10.10 9.33 28.11
C ALA A 312 10.86 8.51 27.04
N PRO A 313 11.15 9.07 25.86
CA PRO A 313 12.00 8.40 24.87
C PRO A 313 13.34 8.06 25.51
N LYS A 314 13.77 6.79 25.45
CA LYS A 314 15.12 6.41 25.89
C LYS A 314 16.12 7.21 25.05
N ALA A 315 17.02 7.95 25.71
CA ALA A 315 18.10 8.64 25.04
C ALA A 315 18.87 7.63 24.18
N LYS A 316 18.97 7.90 22.86
CA LYS A 316 19.80 7.09 21.97
C LYS A 316 21.25 7.30 22.39
N THR A 317 21.87 6.28 22.96
CA THR A 317 23.31 6.27 23.23
C THR A 317 24.04 6.48 21.89
N PRO A 318 24.94 7.47 21.75
CA PRO A 318 25.68 7.66 20.51
C PRO A 318 26.51 6.40 20.24
N LYS A 319 26.26 5.74 19.09
CA LYS A 319 27.14 4.69 18.58
C LYS A 319 28.50 5.33 18.31
N LYS A 320 29.52 4.95 19.10
CA LYS A 320 30.91 5.18 18.73
C LYS A 320 31.16 4.50 17.39
N ALA A 321 31.60 5.28 16.41
CA ALA A 321 32.17 4.75 15.19
C ALA A 321 33.45 3.98 15.55
N ALA A 322 33.54 2.75 15.06
CA ALA A 322 34.75 1.93 15.00
C ALA A 322 34.95 1.56 13.53
#